data_AF-M1ENE9-F1
#
_entry.id   AF-M1ENE9-F1
#
_cell.length_a   1.000
_cell.length_b   1.000
_cell.length_c   1.000
_cell.angle_alpha   90.00
_cell.angle_beta   90.00
_cell.angle_gamma   90.00
#
_symmetry.space_group_name_H-M   'P 1'
#
loop_
_entity.id
_entity.type
_entity.pdbx_description
1 polymer ?
#
loop_
_entity_poly.entity_id
_entity_poly.type
_entity_poly.pdbx_seq_one_letter_code
_entity_poly.pdbx_strand_id
1 'polypeptide(L)'
;FQTFYVSIVNLCENGGKRPITNSNASFTKEQADTIRRIRNSKDSWDMLGVKPGASRDEVNKAYRKLAVLLHPDKCVAPGSEDAFKAVVNARTALLKNI
;
A
#
# COMPACT_ATOMS: atom_id res chain seq x y z
N PHE A 1 -13.12 22.45 12.23
CA PHE A 1 -12.41 23.29 13.22
C PHE A 1 -12.38 22.67 14.62
N GLN A 2 -13.49 22.14 15.14
CA GLN A 2 -13.57 21.46 16.46
C GLN A 2 -12.51 20.37 16.68
N THR A 3 -12.35 19.45 15.72
CA THR A 3 -11.48 18.25 15.84
C THR A 3 -10.00 18.61 15.90
N PHE A 4 -9.60 19.67 15.19
CA PHE A 4 -8.23 20.15 15.17
C PHE A 4 -7.87 20.77 16.52
N TYR A 5 -8.75 21.60 17.09
CA TYR A 5 -8.54 22.22 18.38
C TYR A 5 -8.46 21.19 19.51
N VAL A 6 -9.37 20.21 19.51
CA VAL A 6 -9.35 19.09 20.48
C VAL A 6 -8.05 18.28 20.38
N SER A 7 -7.53 18.04 19.17
CA SER A 7 -6.26 17.33 18.98
C SER A 7 -5.05 18.11 19.51
N ILE A 8 -5.05 19.44 19.37
CA ILE A 8 -4.00 20.32 19.90
C ILE A 8 -4.06 20.36 21.42
N VAL A 9 -5.26 20.50 22.01
CA VAL A 9 -5.44 20.49 23.47
C VAL A 9 -4.99 19.16 24.06
N ASN A 10 -5.41 18.02 23.50
CA ASN A 10 -4.98 16.69 23.92
C ASN A 10 -3.46 16.49 23.81
N LEU A 11 -2.79 17.12 22.82
CA LEU A 11 -1.34 17.06 22.66
C LEU A 11 -0.63 17.86 23.77
N CYS A 12 -1.14 19.05 24.08
CA CYS A 12 -0.63 19.89 25.17
C CYS A 12 -0.81 19.21 26.53
N GLU A 13 -1.98 18.61 26.78
CA GLU A 13 -2.28 17.88 28.02
C GLU A 13 -1.42 16.62 28.19
N ASN A 14 -0.99 15.98 27.09
CA ASN A 14 -0.07 14.83 27.10
C ASN A 14 1.43 15.23 27.09
N GLY A 15 1.77 16.45 27.52
CA GLY A 15 3.16 16.91 27.61
C GLY A 15 3.86 17.01 26.24
N GLY A 16 3.11 17.32 25.19
CA GLY A 16 3.62 17.43 23.81
C GLY A 16 3.82 16.10 23.11
N LYS A 17 3.47 14.97 23.74
CA LYS A 17 3.56 13.63 23.12
C LYS A 17 2.22 13.28 22.48
N ARG A 18 2.27 12.81 21.23
CA ARG A 18 1.04 12.39 20.54
C ARG A 18 0.40 11.22 21.29
N PRO A 19 -0.91 11.25 21.55
CA PRO A 19 -1.60 10.13 22.18
C PRO A 19 -1.48 8.89 21.29
N ILE A 20 -1.20 7.74 21.92
CA ILE A 20 -1.12 6.45 21.23
C ILE A 20 -2.55 6.05 20.86
N THR A 21 -2.94 6.32 19.61
CA THR A 21 -4.25 5.93 19.11
C THR A 21 -4.20 4.43 18.79
N ASN A 22 -4.87 3.61 19.60
CA ASN A 22 -5.17 2.21 19.23
C ASN A 22 -6.25 2.20 18.14
N SER A 23 -5.90 2.62 16.93
CA SER A 23 -6.68 2.33 15.74
C SER A 23 -6.42 0.89 15.35
N ASN A 24 -7.44 0.02 15.46
CA ASN A 24 -7.41 -1.36 14.95
C ASN A 24 -7.12 -1.47 13.43
N ALA A 25 -7.02 -0.34 12.73
CA ALA A 25 -6.49 -0.22 11.37
C ALA A 25 -4.96 0.01 11.38
N SER A 26 -4.20 -0.80 12.12
CA SER A 26 -2.75 -0.67 12.12
C SER A 26 -2.18 -1.40 10.91
N PHE A 27 -1.96 -0.65 9.84
CA PHE A 27 -1.18 -1.08 8.69
C PHE A 27 0.18 -0.37 8.72
N THR A 28 1.19 -1.04 8.17
CA THR A 28 2.55 -0.49 8.13
C THR A 28 2.63 0.70 7.18
N LYS A 29 3.59 1.60 7.44
CA LYS A 29 3.90 2.70 6.53
C LYS A 29 4.22 2.18 5.12
N GLU A 30 4.94 1.06 5.04
CA GLU A 30 5.28 0.41 3.76
C GLU A 30 4.03 -0.04 2.98
N GLN A 31 3.03 -0.60 3.66
CA GLN A 31 1.74 -0.95 3.04
C GLN A 31 1.04 0.29 2.48
N ALA A 32 0.96 1.37 3.26
CA ALA A 32 0.32 2.61 2.83
C ALA A 32 1.04 3.24 1.62
N ASP A 33 2.37 3.32 1.67
CA ASP A 33 3.20 3.88 0.60
C ASP A 33 3.08 3.02 -0.67
N THR A 34 3.02 1.69 -0.53
CA THR A 34 2.85 0.77 -1.67
C THR A 34 1.48 0.92 -2.32
N ILE A 35 0.40 1.00 -1.53
CA ILE A 35 -0.96 1.23 -2.04
C ILE A 35 -1.03 2.56 -2.79
N ARG A 36 -0.45 3.62 -2.22
CA ARG A 36 -0.38 4.94 -2.86
C ARG A 36 0.40 4.89 -4.17
N ARG A 37 1.51 4.15 -4.22
CA ARG A 37 2.32 3.98 -5.43
C ARG A 37 1.55 3.24 -6.52
N ILE A 38 0.92 2.11 -6.20
CA ILE A 38 0.11 1.33 -7.14
C ILE A 38 -1.03 2.17 -7.70
N ARG A 39 -1.75 2.92 -6.85
CA ARG A 39 -2.85 3.78 -7.27
C ARG A 39 -2.41 4.88 -8.24
N ASN A 40 -1.20 5.40 -8.10
CA ASN A 40 -0.65 6.47 -8.94
C ASN A 40 0.18 5.94 -10.13
N SER A 41 0.40 4.63 -10.22
CA SER A 41 1.18 4.04 -11.29
C SER A 41 0.44 4.12 -12.62
N LYS A 42 1.16 4.49 -13.69
CA LYS A 42 0.60 4.64 -15.05
C LYS A 42 0.69 3.36 -15.87
N ASP A 43 1.66 2.50 -15.54
CA ASP A 43 2.02 1.33 -16.34
C ASP A 43 2.12 0.07 -15.46
N SER A 44 1.89 -1.10 -16.07
CA SER A 44 1.94 -2.40 -15.37
C SER A 44 3.34 -2.75 -14.84
N TRP A 45 4.39 -2.30 -15.53
CA TRP A 45 5.78 -2.46 -15.11
C TRP A 45 6.07 -1.68 -13.82
N ASP A 46 5.66 -0.40 -13.79
CA ASP A 46 5.78 0.43 -12.60
C ASP A 46 4.92 -0.12 -11.47
N MET A 47 3.68 -0.52 -11.73
CA MET A 47 2.81 -1.10 -10.70
C MET A 47 3.45 -2.28 -9.96
N LEU A 48 4.14 -3.17 -10.68
CA LEU A 48 4.88 -4.29 -10.10
C LEU A 48 6.28 -3.93 -9.59
N GLY A 49 6.79 -2.73 -9.91
CA GLY A 49 8.13 -2.29 -9.52
C GLY A 49 9.24 -3.01 -10.27
N VAL A 50 8.99 -3.38 -11.53
CA VAL A 50 9.94 -4.07 -12.41
C VAL A 50 10.25 -3.20 -13.63
N LYS A 51 11.42 -3.39 -14.24
CA LYS A 51 11.82 -2.67 -15.44
C LYS A 51 11.08 -3.20 -16.68
N PRO A 52 10.78 -2.37 -17.69
CA PRO A 52 10.32 -2.86 -18.99
C PRO A 52 11.27 -3.91 -19.54
N GLY A 53 10.72 -5.03 -20.03
CA GLY A 53 11.52 -6.16 -20.52
C GLY A 53 11.99 -7.13 -19.43
N ALA A 54 11.49 -7.00 -18.18
CA ALA A 54 11.74 -8.03 -17.16
C ALA A 54 11.20 -9.39 -17.62
N SER A 55 11.90 -10.44 -17.22
CA SER A 55 11.53 -11.83 -17.47
C SER A 55 10.25 -12.23 -16.73
N ARG A 56 9.63 -13.32 -17.21
CA ARG A 56 8.46 -13.93 -16.57
C ARG A 56 8.72 -14.26 -15.09
N ASP A 57 9.94 -14.69 -14.75
CA ASP A 57 10.35 -14.97 -13.38
C ASP A 57 10.44 -13.72 -12.50
N GLU A 58 10.98 -12.61 -13.02
CA GLU A 58 11.06 -11.34 -12.31
C GLU A 58 9.67 -10.77 -12.02
N VAL A 59 8.77 -10.81 -13.01
CA VAL A 59 7.36 -10.41 -12.85
C VAL A 59 6.68 -11.24 -11.76
N ASN A 60 6.82 -12.57 -11.80
CA ASN A 60 6.24 -13.44 -10.78
C ASN A 60 6.86 -13.21 -9.39
N LYS A 61 8.17 -12.95 -9.30
CA LYS A 61 8.86 -12.66 -8.03
C LYS A 61 8.37 -11.34 -7.43
N ALA A 62 8.21 -10.30 -8.23
CA ALA A 62 7.70 -9.01 -7.79
C ALA A 62 6.24 -9.12 -7.32
N TYR A 63 5.40 -9.82 -8.10
CA TYR A 63 4.01 -10.09 -7.73
C TYR A 63 3.89 -10.79 -6.38
N ARG A 64 4.66 -11.86 -6.13
CA ARG A 64 4.60 -12.60 -4.85
C ARG A 64 4.89 -11.70 -3.64
N LYS A 65 5.85 -10.78 -3.77
CA LYS A 65 6.18 -9.83 -2.70
C LYS A 65 5.01 -8.88 -2.41
N LEU A 66 4.45 -8.28 -3.46
CA LEU A 66 3.32 -7.36 -3.34
C LEU A 66 2.05 -8.06 -2.85
N ALA A 67 1.82 -9.30 -3.29
CA ALA A 67 0.68 -10.10 -2.88
C ALA A 67 0.71 -10.39 -1.37
N VAL A 68 1.87 -10.73 -0.80
CA VAL A 68 2.01 -10.94 0.65
C VAL A 68 1.83 -9.64 1.42
N LEU A 69 2.35 -8.53 0.89
CA LEU A 69 2.29 -7.21 1.54
C LEU A 69 0.86 -6.65 1.58
N LEU A 70 0.10 -6.84 0.51
CA LEU A 70 -1.23 -6.24 0.31
C LEU A 70 -2.39 -7.21 0.53
N HIS A 71 -2.12 -8.46 0.92
CA HIS A 71 -3.17 -9.44 1.15
C HIS A 71 -4.19 -8.91 2.18
N PRO A 72 -5.50 -8.96 1.91
CA PRO A 72 -6.51 -8.36 2.79
C PRO A 72 -6.52 -8.93 4.21
N ASP A 73 -6.11 -10.20 4.37
CA ASP A 73 -5.92 -10.84 5.70
C ASP A 73 -4.81 -10.19 6.54
N LYS A 74 -3.76 -9.65 5.89
CA LYS A 74 -2.59 -9.07 6.56
C LYS A 74 -2.55 -7.53 6.49
N CYS A 75 -3.34 -6.94 5.60
CA CYS A 75 -3.32 -5.52 5.28
C CYS A 75 -4.74 -4.95 5.35
N VAL A 76 -5.09 -4.41 6.52
CA VAL A 76 -6.36 -3.69 6.77
C VAL A 76 -6.32 -2.23 6.31
N ALA A 77 -5.33 -1.88 5.48
CA ALA A 77 -5.20 -0.52 4.95
C ALA A 77 -6.35 -0.20 3.98
N PRO A 78 -6.89 1.03 4.02
CA PRO A 78 -7.92 1.44 3.07
C PRO A 78 -7.36 1.38 1.63
N GLY A 79 -8.05 0.65 0.76
CA GLY A 79 -7.66 0.44 -0.63
C GLY A 79 -6.62 -0.67 -0.86
N SER A 80 -6.30 -1.49 0.15
CA SER A 80 -5.43 -2.67 -0.03
C SER A 80 -6.00 -3.65 -1.06
N GLU A 81 -7.30 -3.90 -1.02
CA GLU A 81 -7.97 -4.82 -1.94
C GLU A 81 -7.93 -4.33 -3.40
N ASP A 82 -8.20 -3.04 -3.63
CA ASP A 82 -8.13 -2.44 -4.96
C ASP A 82 -6.69 -2.48 -5.50
N ALA A 83 -5.71 -2.16 -4.65
CA ALA A 83 -4.29 -2.25 -5.02
C ALA A 83 -3.89 -3.70 -5.34
N PHE A 84 -4.39 -4.67 -4.58
CA PHE A 84 -4.15 -6.10 -4.84
C PHE A 84 -4.73 -6.53 -6.19
N LYS A 85 -5.99 -6.17 -6.48
CA LYS A 85 -6.63 -6.42 -7.79
C LYS A 85 -5.85 -5.80 -8.94
N ALA A 86 -5.38 -4.56 -8.77
CA ALA A 86 -4.55 -3.88 -9.77
C ALA A 86 -3.25 -4.66 -10.04
N VAL A 87 -2.55 -5.11 -8.98
CA VAL A 87 -1.32 -5.92 -9.09
C VAL A 87 -1.55 -7.26 -9.79
N VAL A 88 -2.68 -7.94 -9.53
CA VAL A 88 -3.08 -9.19 -10.23
C VAL A 88 -3.28 -8.93 -11.73
N ASN A 89 -3.98 -7.84 -12.07
CA ASN A 89 -4.23 -7.46 -13.45
C ASN A 89 -2.93 -7.09 -14.18
N ALA A 90 -2.05 -6.30 -13.55
CA ALA A 90 -0.75 -5.94 -14.10
C ALA A 90 0.11 -7.17 -14.39
N ARG A 91 0.20 -8.12 -13.45
CA ARG A 91 0.91 -9.40 -13.67
C ARG A 91 0.35 -10.14 -14.88
N THR A 92 -0.97 -10.27 -14.95
CA THR A 92 -1.62 -11.00 -16.03
C THR A 92 -1.38 -10.34 -17.38
N ALA A 93 -1.44 -9.01 -17.45
CA ALA A 93 -1.15 -8.24 -18.66
C ALA A 93 0.30 -8.40 -19.11
N LEU A 94 1.27 -8.34 -18.18
CA LEU A 94 2.68 -8.53 -18.52
C LEU A 94 2.98 -9.94 -19.02
N LEU A 95 2.48 -10.98 -18.32
CA LEU A 95 2.75 -12.38 -18.70
C LEU A 95 2.07 -12.80 -20.03
N LYS A 96 1.14 -12.00 -20.56
CA LYS A 96 0.59 -12.20 -21.91
C LYS A 96 1.49 -11.64 -23.02
N ASN A 97 2.34 -10.67 -22.70
CA ASN A 97 3.14 -9.90 -23.65
C ASN A 97 4.65 -10.18 -23.56
N ILE A 98 5.07 -11.12 -22.70
CA ILE A 98 6.45 -11.57 -22.48
C ILE A 98 6.53 -13.08 -22.71
#